data_AF-A0A174NB37-F1
#
_entry.id   AF-A0A174NB37-F1
#
_cell.length_a   1.000
_cell.length_b   1.000
_cell.length_c   1.000
_cell.angle_alpha   90.00
_cell.angle_beta   90.00
_cell.angle_gamma   90.00
#
_symmetry.space_group_name_H-M   'P 1'
#
loop_
_entity.id
_entity.type
_entity.pdbx_description
1 polymer ?
#
loop_
_entity_poly.entity_id
_entity_poly.type
_entity_poly.pdbx_seq_one_letter_code
_entity_poly.pdbx_strand_id
1 'polypeptide(L)'
;MIKKMILLVSAILLVGASMTGCSILEKGIDEYSKDKEECVLNTDNVTQFTYKGDSYTILDDTLSNSELGEWVGYIRKLAVTDSNGKILLQQDTEKATFKTLADIADSEPDAAYIIPFLNVYTVKGGNTQELIVDANGGYHKAVLNSFITDKDIIFRYDQQTEEKSEGEFTINTQDYTQLLCGDKVYQITDETVPYENIGEYIDIIAESYTFDSETKLQIPKEELNHIDWSGKEQSSQKREQWTIGDIREILGKDISDSVAVKINSQYRVAKCQ
;
A
#
# COMPACT_ATOMS: atom_id res chain seq x y z
N MET A 1 40.68 -33.18 -11.21
CA MET A 1 39.69 -32.50 -12.09
C MET A 1 38.26 -32.55 -11.54
N ILE A 2 37.82 -33.64 -10.90
CA ILE A 2 36.44 -33.80 -10.39
C ILE A 2 36.05 -32.79 -9.28
N LYS A 3 36.98 -32.42 -8.37
CA LYS A 3 36.70 -31.45 -7.28
C LYS A 3 36.47 -30.00 -7.75
N LYS A 4 37.07 -29.57 -8.86
CA LYS A 4 36.85 -28.23 -9.43
C LYS A 4 35.52 -28.12 -10.20
N MET A 5 35.03 -29.25 -10.75
CA MET A 5 33.77 -29.30 -11.49
C MET A 5 32.55 -29.30 -10.55
N ILE A 6 32.67 -29.91 -9.36
CA ILE A 6 31.60 -29.90 -8.34
C ILE A 6 31.41 -28.50 -7.72
N LEU A 7 32.49 -27.74 -7.55
CA LEU A 7 32.45 -26.38 -6.99
C LEU A 7 31.88 -25.34 -7.99
N LEU A 8 32.05 -25.58 -9.30
CA LEU A 8 31.49 -24.72 -10.35
C LEU A 8 29.98 -24.97 -10.54
N VAL A 9 29.52 -26.21 -10.41
CA VAL A 9 28.09 -26.58 -10.54
C VAL A 9 27.28 -26.09 -9.32
N SER A 10 27.88 -26.08 -8.12
CA SER A 10 27.22 -25.55 -6.91
C SER A 10 27.12 -24.01 -6.90
N ALA A 11 28.08 -23.30 -7.49
CA ALA A 11 28.01 -21.84 -7.65
C ALA A 11 26.92 -21.41 -8.67
N ILE A 12 26.67 -22.20 -9.71
CA ILE A 12 25.63 -21.91 -10.73
C ILE A 12 24.22 -22.20 -10.20
N LEU A 13 24.06 -23.18 -9.30
CA LEU A 13 22.76 -23.50 -8.68
C LEU A 13 22.31 -22.48 -7.62
N LEU A 14 23.24 -21.77 -6.96
CA LEU A 14 22.94 -20.78 -5.92
C LEU A 14 22.56 -19.39 -6.47
N VAL A 15 22.93 -19.07 -7.71
CA VAL A 15 22.58 -17.80 -8.36
C VAL A 15 21.17 -17.83 -8.98
N GLY A 16 20.59 -19.02 -9.20
CA GLY A 16 19.24 -19.19 -9.76
C GLY A 16 18.09 -19.08 -8.76
N ALA A 17 18.37 -19.04 -7.44
CA ALA A 17 17.36 -19.12 -6.40
C ALA A 17 16.93 -17.76 -5.81
N SER A 18 17.60 -16.66 -6.15
CA SER A 18 17.32 -15.33 -5.62
C SER A 18 16.40 -14.46 -6.48
N MET A 19 15.93 -14.97 -7.64
CA MET A 19 15.07 -14.21 -8.57
C MET A 19 13.64 -14.77 -8.72
N THR A 20 13.23 -15.76 -7.91
CA THR A 20 11.89 -16.37 -8.05
C THR A 20 10.84 -15.77 -7.11
N GLY A 21 11.22 -14.92 -6.16
CA GLY A 21 10.29 -14.29 -5.21
C GLY A 21 9.26 -13.38 -5.88
N CYS A 22 9.70 -12.47 -6.75
CA CYS A 22 8.82 -11.54 -7.47
C CYS A 22 7.87 -12.27 -8.41
N SER A 23 8.35 -13.28 -9.17
CA SER A 23 7.51 -14.00 -10.13
C SER A 23 6.41 -14.87 -9.50
N ILE A 24 6.55 -15.26 -8.24
CA ILE A 24 5.49 -15.99 -7.51
C ILE A 24 4.40 -15.01 -7.05
N LEU A 25 4.79 -13.80 -6.61
CA LEU A 25 3.85 -12.75 -6.23
C LEU A 25 3.10 -12.21 -7.45
N GLU A 26 3.79 -11.90 -8.55
CA GLU A 26 3.17 -11.50 -9.83
C GLU A 26 2.17 -12.55 -10.32
N LYS A 27 2.55 -13.83 -10.31
CA LYS A 27 1.62 -14.93 -10.66
C LYS A 27 0.44 -15.06 -9.70
N GLY A 28 0.65 -14.76 -8.42
CA GLY A 28 -0.42 -14.76 -7.42
C GLY A 28 -1.43 -13.64 -7.67
N ILE A 29 -0.93 -12.46 -8.03
CA ILE A 29 -1.76 -11.31 -8.38
C ILE A 29 -2.53 -11.57 -9.67
N ASP A 30 -1.85 -12.07 -10.72
CA ASP A 30 -2.47 -12.44 -11.99
C ASP A 30 -3.60 -13.46 -11.80
N GLU A 31 -3.39 -14.50 -11.00
CA GLU A 31 -4.42 -15.51 -10.74
C GLU A 31 -5.56 -14.94 -9.88
N TYR A 32 -5.27 -14.03 -8.95
CA TYR A 32 -6.28 -13.37 -8.10
C TYR A 32 -7.15 -12.35 -8.86
N SER A 33 -6.61 -11.72 -9.91
CA SER A 33 -7.34 -10.76 -10.76
C SER A 33 -7.84 -11.34 -12.08
N LYS A 34 -7.65 -12.63 -12.34
CA LYS A 34 -7.94 -13.29 -13.63
C LYS A 34 -9.40 -13.16 -14.10
N ASP A 35 -10.33 -13.10 -13.17
CA ASP A 35 -11.77 -12.94 -13.42
C ASP A 35 -12.25 -11.49 -13.26
N LYS A 36 -11.31 -10.54 -13.06
CA LYS A 36 -11.58 -9.12 -12.89
C LYS A 36 -11.26 -8.36 -14.17
N GLU A 37 -12.05 -7.33 -14.45
CA GLU A 37 -11.87 -6.49 -15.63
C GLU A 37 -10.68 -5.54 -15.44
N GLU A 38 -9.73 -5.50 -16.38
CA GLU A 38 -8.76 -4.42 -16.46
C GLU A 38 -9.47 -3.16 -16.98
N CYS A 39 -9.60 -2.18 -16.11
CA CYS A 39 -10.22 -0.90 -16.40
C CYS A 39 -9.18 0.05 -17.01
N VAL A 40 -9.59 0.84 -18.00
CA VAL A 40 -8.67 1.69 -18.76
C VAL A 40 -8.95 3.15 -18.44
N LEU A 41 -7.95 3.87 -17.91
CA LEU A 41 -8.02 5.32 -17.71
C LEU A 41 -8.15 6.05 -19.06
N ASN A 42 -8.94 7.12 -19.08
CA ASN A 42 -9.01 8.01 -20.23
C ASN A 42 -7.75 8.88 -20.28
N THR A 43 -7.01 8.77 -21.38
CA THR A 43 -5.73 9.49 -21.56
C THR A 43 -5.88 11.00 -21.62
N ASP A 44 -7.04 11.51 -22.06
CA ASP A 44 -7.30 12.94 -22.14
C ASP A 44 -7.93 13.51 -20.86
N ASN A 45 -8.43 12.66 -19.97
CA ASN A 45 -9.05 13.07 -18.71
C ASN A 45 -8.91 11.97 -17.65
N VAL A 46 -7.97 12.14 -16.72
CA VAL A 46 -7.66 11.18 -15.65
C VAL A 46 -8.83 10.90 -14.69
N THR A 47 -9.83 11.78 -14.65
CA THR A 47 -11.05 11.59 -13.83
C THR A 47 -12.05 10.63 -14.47
N GLN A 48 -11.70 9.99 -15.58
CA GLN A 48 -12.56 9.05 -16.28
C GLN A 48 -11.86 7.74 -16.55
N PHE A 49 -12.61 6.65 -16.52
CA PHE A 49 -12.13 5.33 -16.90
C PHE A 49 -13.23 4.54 -17.60
N THR A 50 -12.84 3.47 -18.29
CA THR A 50 -13.75 2.54 -18.95
C THR A 50 -13.76 1.20 -18.23
N TYR A 51 -14.96 0.69 -17.95
CA TYR A 51 -15.20 -0.64 -17.39
C TYR A 51 -16.22 -1.36 -18.28
N LYS A 52 -15.85 -2.53 -18.82
CA LYS A 52 -16.67 -3.35 -19.73
C LYS A 52 -17.25 -2.59 -20.94
N GLY A 53 -16.50 -1.60 -21.43
CA GLY A 53 -16.86 -0.77 -22.58
C GLY A 53 -17.69 0.48 -22.25
N ASP A 54 -18.17 0.62 -21.01
CA ASP A 54 -18.88 1.82 -20.55
C ASP A 54 -17.92 2.80 -19.87
N SER A 55 -18.09 4.09 -20.14
CA SER A 55 -17.27 5.15 -19.53
C SER A 55 -17.90 5.69 -18.25
N TYR A 56 -17.07 5.80 -17.21
CA TYR A 56 -17.43 6.32 -15.89
C TYR A 56 -16.61 7.58 -15.58
N THR A 57 -17.22 8.51 -14.87
CA THR A 57 -16.58 9.70 -14.30
C THR A 57 -16.48 9.53 -12.80
N ILE A 58 -15.29 9.78 -12.27
CA ILE A 58 -14.97 9.72 -10.85
C ILE A 58 -15.42 11.01 -10.19
N LEU A 59 -16.15 10.89 -9.09
CA LEU A 59 -16.65 11.98 -8.29
C LEU A 59 -15.78 12.19 -7.05
N ASP A 60 -15.87 13.38 -6.48
CA ASP A 60 -15.18 13.77 -5.26
C ASP A 60 -15.77 13.07 -4.01
N ASP A 61 -16.95 12.47 -4.15
CA ASP A 61 -17.62 11.71 -3.10
C ASP A 61 -16.78 10.50 -2.67
N THR A 62 -16.27 10.54 -1.44
CA THR A 62 -15.56 9.42 -0.80
C THR A 62 -16.52 8.51 -0.03
N LEU A 63 -16.31 7.19 -0.12
CA LEU A 63 -17.05 6.18 0.62
C LEU A 63 -16.16 5.46 1.63
N SER A 64 -16.80 4.95 2.68
CA SER A 64 -16.12 4.10 3.66
C SER A 64 -15.94 2.68 3.14
N ASN A 65 -14.98 1.96 3.73
CA ASN A 65 -14.78 0.53 3.47
C ASN A 65 -16.06 -0.33 3.68
N SER A 66 -16.98 0.12 4.54
CA SER A 66 -18.22 -0.61 4.86
C SER A 66 -19.24 -0.62 3.71
N GLU A 67 -19.08 0.31 2.77
CA GLU A 67 -19.93 0.53 1.59
C GLU A 67 -19.40 -0.19 0.35
N LEU A 68 -18.19 -0.75 0.41
CA LEU A 68 -17.62 -1.57 -0.66
C LEU A 68 -18.44 -2.85 -0.87
N GLY A 69 -18.82 -3.08 -2.12
CA GLY A 69 -19.41 -4.33 -2.59
C GLY A 69 -18.35 -5.30 -3.11
N GLU A 70 -18.72 -6.07 -4.13
CA GLU A 70 -17.80 -6.99 -4.80
C GLU A 70 -16.70 -6.23 -5.52
N TRP A 71 -15.47 -6.75 -5.44
CA TRP A 71 -14.36 -6.34 -6.30
C TRP A 71 -14.60 -6.86 -7.71
N VAL A 72 -14.69 -5.96 -8.70
CA VAL A 72 -15.12 -6.30 -10.07
C VAL A 72 -14.10 -5.97 -11.14
N GLY A 73 -13.14 -5.09 -10.84
CA GLY A 73 -12.13 -4.67 -11.79
C GLY A 73 -10.92 -4.03 -11.11
N TYR A 74 -9.93 -3.66 -11.90
CA TYR A 74 -8.73 -2.99 -11.42
C TYR A 74 -8.15 -2.08 -12.50
N ILE A 75 -7.46 -1.03 -12.07
CA ILE A 75 -6.66 -0.13 -12.92
C ILE A 75 -5.18 -0.40 -12.65
N ARG A 76 -4.75 -0.36 -11.38
CA ARG A 76 -3.36 -0.61 -10.91
C ARG A 76 -2.30 0.15 -11.68
N LYS A 77 -2.54 1.46 -11.88
CA LYS A 77 -1.60 2.37 -12.55
C LYS A 77 -1.22 3.53 -11.64
N LEU A 78 0.02 3.98 -11.74
CA LEU A 78 0.42 5.33 -11.37
C LEU A 78 0.31 6.20 -12.62
N ALA A 79 -0.62 7.14 -12.63
CA ALA A 79 -0.84 8.07 -13.73
C ALA A 79 -0.16 9.41 -13.44
N VAL A 80 0.70 9.84 -14.34
CA VAL A 80 1.30 11.18 -14.35
C VAL A 80 0.45 12.08 -15.24
N THR A 81 0.03 13.22 -14.72
CA THR A 81 -0.81 14.16 -15.47
C THR A 81 -0.19 15.54 -15.58
N ASP A 82 -0.63 16.28 -16.60
CA ASP A 82 -0.44 17.73 -16.66
C ASP A 82 -1.43 18.45 -15.71
N SER A 83 -1.33 19.78 -15.66
CA SER A 83 -2.21 20.60 -14.80
C SER A 83 -3.69 20.58 -15.20
N ASN A 84 -4.05 20.02 -16.36
CA ASN A 84 -5.42 19.92 -16.86
C ASN A 84 -5.99 18.50 -16.69
N GLY A 85 -5.21 17.55 -16.17
CA GLY A 85 -5.63 16.18 -15.96
C GLY A 85 -5.46 15.27 -17.17
N LYS A 86 -4.70 15.70 -18.19
CA LYS A 86 -4.31 14.83 -19.29
C LYS A 86 -3.19 13.92 -18.84
N ILE A 87 -3.28 12.62 -19.14
CA ILE A 87 -2.24 11.65 -18.79
C ILE A 87 -1.07 11.79 -19.77
N LEU A 88 0.12 12.07 -19.22
CA LEU A 88 1.39 12.15 -19.95
C LEU A 88 2.08 10.78 -20.01
N LEU A 89 2.10 10.10 -18.87
CA LEU A 89 2.72 8.79 -18.66
C LEU A 89 1.87 8.00 -17.67
N GLN A 90 1.82 6.68 -17.83
CA GLN A 90 1.31 5.80 -16.78
C GLN A 90 2.14 4.52 -16.71
N GLN A 91 2.32 3.98 -15.50
CA GLN A 91 3.03 2.73 -15.26
C GLN A 91 2.24 1.82 -14.32
N ASP A 92 2.41 0.51 -14.47
CA ASP A 92 1.87 -0.45 -13.51
C ASP A 92 2.43 -0.15 -12.12
N THR A 93 1.56 -0.12 -11.10
CA THR A 93 1.97 0.19 -9.72
C THR A 93 3.07 -0.75 -9.21
N GLU A 94 3.11 -2.00 -9.68
CA GLU A 94 4.11 -3.00 -9.30
C GLU A 94 5.47 -2.81 -9.98
N LYS A 95 5.50 -2.14 -11.14
CA LYS A 95 6.70 -1.99 -11.99
C LYS A 95 7.14 -0.54 -12.11
N ALA A 96 6.57 0.34 -11.30
CA ALA A 96 6.81 1.77 -11.37
C ALA A 96 8.29 2.09 -11.13
N THR A 97 8.86 2.87 -12.04
CA THR A 97 10.26 3.28 -12.01
C THR A 97 10.47 4.65 -11.39
N PHE A 98 9.38 5.36 -11.08
CA PHE A 98 9.38 6.67 -10.45
C PHE A 98 8.50 6.65 -9.20
N LYS A 99 8.82 7.50 -8.22
CA LYS A 99 8.03 7.69 -7.01
C LYS A 99 7.54 9.13 -6.87
N THR A 100 8.29 10.07 -7.42
CA THR A 100 8.07 11.51 -7.26
C THR A 100 8.13 12.22 -8.61
N LEU A 101 7.58 13.43 -8.69
CA LEU A 101 7.68 14.28 -9.89
C LEU A 101 9.14 14.59 -10.24
N ALA A 102 10.03 14.66 -9.24
CA ALA A 102 11.45 14.91 -9.45
C ALA A 102 12.12 13.78 -10.26
N ASP A 103 11.65 12.53 -10.12
CA ASP A 103 12.20 11.38 -10.83
C ASP A 103 11.91 11.44 -12.34
N ILE A 104 10.91 12.22 -12.76
CA ILE A 104 10.42 12.30 -14.15
C ILE A 104 10.53 13.70 -14.76
N ALA A 105 11.05 14.68 -14.02
CA ALA A 105 11.07 16.09 -14.44
C ALA A 105 11.85 16.31 -15.75
N ASP A 106 12.87 15.50 -16.02
CA ASP A 106 13.67 15.58 -17.25
C ASP A 106 12.92 15.04 -18.47
N SER A 107 12.09 14.00 -18.29
CA SER A 107 11.34 13.36 -19.37
C SER A 107 9.99 14.00 -19.62
N GLU A 108 9.30 14.41 -18.56
CA GLU A 108 7.95 14.95 -18.58
C GLU A 108 7.94 16.30 -17.84
N PRO A 109 8.47 17.38 -18.45
CA PRO A 109 8.61 18.69 -17.78
C PRO A 109 7.26 19.35 -17.46
N ASP A 110 6.18 18.91 -18.11
CA ASP A 110 4.82 19.39 -17.90
C ASP A 110 4.07 18.56 -16.83
N ALA A 111 4.71 17.58 -16.21
CA ALA A 111 4.12 16.76 -15.15
C ALA A 111 3.79 17.62 -13.92
N ALA A 112 2.51 17.59 -13.53
CA ALA A 112 1.97 18.34 -12.40
C ALA A 112 1.57 17.44 -11.24
N TYR A 113 1.03 16.24 -11.51
CA TYR A 113 0.52 15.34 -10.48
C TYR A 113 0.87 13.88 -10.78
N ILE A 114 1.01 13.08 -9.73
CA ILE A 114 1.10 11.61 -9.79
C ILE A 114 -0.07 11.06 -8.99
N ILE A 115 -0.91 10.26 -9.64
CA ILE A 115 -2.17 9.78 -9.06
C ILE A 115 -2.18 8.25 -9.10
N PRO A 116 -2.20 7.56 -7.95
CA PRO A 116 -2.36 6.12 -7.89
C PRO A 116 -3.82 5.73 -8.11
N PHE A 117 -4.04 4.73 -8.97
CA PHE A 117 -5.33 4.08 -9.16
C PHE A 117 -5.17 2.59 -8.94
N LEU A 118 -6.01 1.99 -8.11
CA LEU A 118 -5.91 0.59 -7.72
C LEU A 118 -7.09 -0.24 -8.20
N ASN A 119 -8.08 -0.50 -7.35
CA ASN A 119 -9.14 -1.46 -7.60
C ASN A 119 -10.49 -0.77 -7.86
N VAL A 120 -11.40 -1.50 -8.50
CA VAL A 120 -12.77 -1.06 -8.80
C VAL A 120 -13.77 -2.03 -8.19
N TYR A 121 -14.72 -1.50 -7.44
CA TYR A 121 -15.73 -2.24 -6.69
C TYR A 121 -17.14 -1.82 -7.11
N THR A 122 -18.11 -2.67 -6.80
CA THR A 122 -19.52 -2.27 -6.80
C THR A 122 -19.86 -1.53 -5.52
N VAL A 123 -20.94 -0.75 -5.54
CA VAL A 123 -21.52 -0.16 -4.32
C VAL A 123 -22.38 -1.22 -3.63
N LYS A 124 -22.21 -1.42 -2.32
CA LYS A 124 -23.01 -2.38 -1.56
C LYS A 124 -24.48 -2.01 -1.56
N GLY A 125 -25.31 -2.87 -2.15
CA GLY A 125 -26.74 -2.60 -2.32
C GLY A 125 -27.06 -1.49 -3.34
N GLY A 126 -26.05 -1.02 -4.08
CA GLY A 126 -26.20 -0.07 -5.18
C GLY A 126 -26.67 -0.74 -6.47
N ASN A 127 -26.84 0.08 -7.51
CA ASN A 127 -27.23 -0.38 -8.85
C ASN A 127 -26.00 -0.46 -9.77
N THR A 128 -26.19 -0.91 -11.02
CA THR A 128 -25.09 -1.12 -11.98
C THR A 128 -24.56 0.16 -12.63
N GLN A 129 -25.10 1.33 -12.29
CA GLN A 129 -24.69 2.63 -12.85
C GLN A 129 -23.58 3.28 -12.02
N GLU A 130 -23.30 2.71 -10.84
CA GLU A 130 -22.37 3.24 -9.86
C GLU A 130 -21.29 2.19 -9.55
N LEU A 131 -20.06 2.66 -9.52
CA LEU A 131 -18.89 1.92 -9.08
C LEU A 131 -18.18 2.71 -8.00
N ILE A 132 -17.23 2.06 -7.34
CA ILE A 132 -16.29 2.69 -6.42
C ILE A 132 -14.90 2.42 -6.97
N VAL A 133 -14.08 3.45 -7.11
CA VAL A 133 -12.69 3.33 -7.54
C VAL A 133 -11.77 3.76 -6.41
N ASP A 134 -10.77 2.94 -6.15
CA ASP A 134 -9.65 3.28 -5.28
C ASP A 134 -8.70 4.20 -6.07
N ALA A 135 -8.74 5.49 -5.76
CA ALA A 135 -8.00 6.55 -6.43
C ALA A 135 -7.39 7.49 -5.39
N ASN A 136 -6.10 7.77 -5.52
CA ASN A 136 -5.35 8.71 -4.67
C ASN A 136 -5.48 8.44 -3.15
N GLY A 137 -5.57 7.17 -2.76
CA GLY A 137 -5.70 6.75 -1.36
C GLY A 137 -7.12 6.81 -0.80
N GLY A 138 -8.12 7.20 -1.60
CA GLY A 138 -9.53 7.24 -1.23
C GLY A 138 -10.40 6.30 -2.08
N TYR A 139 -11.54 5.89 -1.53
CA TYR A 139 -12.57 5.17 -2.28
C TYR A 139 -13.57 6.17 -2.83
N HIS A 140 -13.44 6.50 -4.11
CA HIS A 140 -14.27 7.49 -4.77
C HIS A 140 -15.44 6.86 -5.50
N LYS A 141 -16.61 7.50 -5.43
CA LYS A 141 -17.76 7.12 -6.24
C LYS A 141 -17.42 7.38 -7.71
N ALA A 142 -17.81 6.46 -8.60
CA ALA A 142 -17.76 6.65 -10.03
C ALA A 142 -19.13 6.36 -10.64
N VAL A 143 -19.58 7.23 -11.54
CA VAL A 143 -20.91 7.15 -12.16
C VAL A 143 -20.76 7.11 -13.67
N LEU A 144 -21.62 6.34 -14.34
CA LEU A 144 -21.70 6.33 -15.80
C LEU A 144 -21.78 7.76 -16.36
N ASN A 145 -20.98 8.06 -17.38
CA ASN A 145 -20.89 9.40 -17.97
C ASN A 145 -22.25 9.95 -18.43
N SER A 146 -23.17 9.08 -18.86
CA SER A 146 -24.52 9.45 -19.29
C SER A 146 -25.44 9.93 -18.16
N PHE A 147 -25.05 9.72 -16.90
CA PHE A 147 -25.82 10.09 -15.70
C PHE A 147 -25.19 11.24 -14.91
N ILE A 148 -24.06 11.79 -15.36
CA ILE A 148 -23.44 12.96 -14.75
C ILE A 148 -24.31 14.19 -14.95
N THR A 149 -24.42 15.00 -13.90
CA THR A 149 -25.19 16.24 -13.83
C THR A 149 -24.30 17.40 -13.39
N ASP A 150 -24.73 18.64 -13.66
CA ASP A 150 -24.00 19.85 -13.25
C ASP A 150 -23.87 20.01 -11.72
N LYS A 151 -24.54 19.17 -10.93
CA LYS A 151 -24.46 19.17 -9.47
C LYS A 151 -23.35 18.27 -8.95
N ASP A 152 -22.88 17.33 -9.76
CA ASP A 152 -21.87 16.37 -9.35
C ASP A 152 -20.51 17.07 -9.29
N ILE A 153 -19.77 16.82 -8.22
CA ILE A 153 -18.43 17.35 -8.04
C ILE A 153 -17.47 16.29 -8.57
N ILE A 154 -16.79 16.60 -9.67
CA ILE A 154 -15.79 15.71 -10.26
C ILE A 154 -14.59 15.62 -9.31
N PHE A 155 -14.03 14.43 -9.21
CA PHE A 155 -12.85 14.10 -8.40
C PHE A 155 -11.73 15.13 -8.56
N ARG A 156 -11.32 15.71 -7.43
CA ARG A 156 -10.25 16.71 -7.36
C ARG A 156 -8.93 16.07 -6.94
N TYR A 157 -8.20 15.60 -7.93
CA TYR A 157 -6.88 14.98 -7.73
C TYR A 157 -5.75 15.98 -7.41
N ASP A 158 -5.98 17.27 -7.66
CA ASP A 158 -5.06 18.38 -7.38
C ASP A 158 -5.14 18.86 -5.94
N GLN A 159 -6.25 18.55 -5.26
CA GLN A 159 -6.34 18.67 -3.83
C GLN A 159 -5.56 17.50 -3.26
N GLN A 160 -4.34 17.78 -2.77
CA GLN A 160 -3.76 16.93 -1.74
C GLN A 160 -4.88 16.74 -0.72
N THR A 161 -5.33 15.48 -0.52
CA THR A 161 -5.89 15.07 0.76
C THR A 161 -4.98 15.74 1.76
N GLU A 162 -5.48 16.73 2.53
CA GLU A 162 -4.64 17.49 3.43
C GLU A 162 -3.73 16.47 4.08
N GLU A 163 -2.42 16.56 3.79
CA GLU A 163 -1.44 15.90 4.62
C GLU A 163 -1.83 16.43 5.99
N LYS A 164 -2.56 15.62 6.77
CA LYS A 164 -2.62 15.78 8.20
C LYS A 164 -1.15 15.69 8.55
N SER A 165 -0.55 16.86 8.64
CA SER A 165 0.88 17.08 8.73
C SER A 165 1.27 16.74 10.16
N GLU A 166 1.19 15.45 10.44
CA GLU A 166 1.96 14.76 11.44
C GLU A 166 2.73 13.75 10.59
N GLY A 167 4.05 13.95 10.43
CA GLY A 167 4.84 13.37 9.33
C GLY A 167 4.76 11.85 9.15
N GLU A 168 5.36 11.35 8.07
CA GLU A 168 5.41 9.92 7.71
C GLU A 168 5.73 9.03 8.93
N PHE A 169 4.94 7.96 9.10
CA PHE A 169 5.17 7.00 10.17
C PHE A 169 6.35 6.10 9.80
N THR A 170 7.37 6.07 10.66
CA THR A 170 8.54 5.20 10.50
C THR A 170 8.77 4.35 11.74
N ILE A 171 9.46 3.23 11.61
CA ILE A 171 9.82 2.40 12.77
C ILE A 171 10.98 3.06 13.52
N ASN A 172 10.89 3.11 14.85
CA ASN A 172 12.01 3.57 15.66
C ASN A 172 13.14 2.53 15.66
N THR A 173 14.26 2.84 15.00
CA THR A 173 15.42 1.92 14.94
C THR A 173 16.13 1.70 16.28
N GLN A 174 15.82 2.50 17.31
CA GLN A 174 16.32 2.30 18.67
C GLN A 174 15.40 1.42 19.53
N ASP A 175 14.13 1.27 19.14
CA ASP A 175 13.15 0.40 19.77
C ASP A 175 12.13 -0.01 18.71
N TYR A 176 12.29 -1.21 18.16
CA TYR A 176 11.45 -1.73 17.08
C TYR A 176 10.01 -2.01 17.51
N THR A 177 9.64 -1.76 18.77
CA THR A 177 8.25 -1.78 19.24
C THR A 177 7.58 -0.41 19.21
N GLN A 178 8.24 0.59 18.63
CA GLN A 178 7.74 1.97 18.54
C GLN A 178 7.69 2.47 17.11
N LEU A 179 6.78 3.42 16.87
CA LEU A 179 6.71 4.21 15.65
C LEU A 179 7.08 5.67 15.94
N LEU A 180 7.62 6.35 14.94
CA LEU A 180 7.94 7.77 14.94
C LEU A 180 7.06 8.46 13.91
N CYS A 181 6.49 9.60 14.27
CA CYS A 181 5.72 10.46 13.37
C CYS A 181 6.04 11.91 13.77
N GLY A 182 6.85 12.60 12.97
CA GLY A 182 7.43 13.89 13.34
C GLY A 182 8.30 13.82 14.60
N ASP A 183 7.94 14.57 15.63
CA ASP A 183 8.59 14.59 16.96
C ASP A 183 7.93 13.64 17.97
N LYS A 184 6.88 12.93 17.58
CA LYS A 184 6.12 12.02 18.44
C LYS A 184 6.64 10.59 18.37
N VAL A 185 6.53 9.90 19.50
CA VAL A 185 6.86 8.48 19.66
C VAL A 185 5.60 7.73 20.05
N TYR A 186 5.21 6.73 19.26
CA TYR A 186 4.06 5.88 19.50
C TYR A 186 4.51 4.50 19.96
N GLN A 187 4.15 4.11 21.17
CA GLN A 187 4.41 2.76 21.69
C GLN A 187 3.32 1.81 21.22
N ILE A 188 3.71 0.79 20.44
CA ILE A 188 2.82 -0.30 20.06
C ILE A 188 2.56 -1.15 21.30
N THR A 189 1.29 -1.43 21.56
CA THR A 189 0.84 -2.25 22.70
C THR A 189 0.27 -3.59 22.23
N ASP A 190 0.02 -4.51 23.15
CA ASP A 190 -0.71 -5.76 22.86
C ASP A 190 -2.24 -5.57 22.81
N GLU A 191 -2.74 -4.35 23.05
CA GLU A 191 -4.16 -4.03 22.98
C GLU A 191 -4.63 -4.09 21.52
N THR A 192 -5.60 -4.95 21.22
CA THR A 192 -6.17 -5.06 19.87
C THR A 192 -7.29 -4.05 19.65
N VAL A 193 -7.39 -3.53 18.43
CA VAL A 193 -8.50 -2.67 18.02
C VAL A 193 -9.53 -3.54 17.29
N PRO A 194 -10.78 -3.63 17.78
CA PRO A 194 -11.86 -4.30 17.07
C PRO A 194 -12.08 -3.65 15.70
N TYR A 195 -12.44 -4.46 14.70
CA TYR A 195 -12.56 -3.99 13.32
C TYR A 195 -13.61 -2.88 13.16
N GLU A 196 -14.69 -2.95 13.94
CA GLU A 196 -15.73 -1.92 14.00
C GLU A 196 -15.26 -0.55 14.51
N ASN A 197 -14.09 -0.48 15.16
CA ASN A 197 -13.51 0.75 15.70
C ASN A 197 -12.34 1.28 14.86
N ILE A 198 -12.10 0.70 13.69
CA ILE A 198 -11.09 1.16 12.74
C ILE A 198 -11.67 2.28 11.89
N GLY A 199 -10.99 3.42 11.88
CA GLY A 199 -11.36 4.58 11.09
C GLY A 199 -10.62 4.67 9.75
N GLU A 200 -10.39 5.90 9.31
CA GLU A 200 -9.78 6.22 8.03
C GLU A 200 -8.33 5.73 7.94
N TYR A 201 -7.89 5.52 6.70
CA TYR A 201 -6.49 5.21 6.39
C TYR A 201 -5.60 6.44 6.67
N ILE A 202 -4.44 6.21 7.30
CA ILE A 202 -3.45 7.26 7.58
C ILE A 202 -2.21 7.03 6.74
N ASP A 203 -1.55 5.88 6.88
CA ASP A 203 -0.23 5.62 6.29
C ASP A 203 0.05 4.12 6.15
N ILE A 204 1.15 3.74 5.48
CA ILE A 204 1.61 2.36 5.31
C ILE A 204 3.13 2.25 5.48
N ILE A 205 3.56 1.32 6.34
CA ILE A 205 4.99 1.03 6.52
C ILE A 205 5.42 -0.15 5.64
N ALA A 206 4.61 -1.21 5.58
CA ALA A 206 4.86 -2.42 4.78
C ALA A 206 6.24 -3.09 5.02
N GLU A 207 6.75 -3.03 6.25
CA GLU A 207 8.03 -3.64 6.63
C GLU A 207 7.84 -4.93 7.44
N SER A 208 8.82 -5.83 7.36
CA SER A 208 8.89 -7.03 8.19
C SER A 208 10.27 -7.19 8.78
N TYR A 209 10.33 -7.38 10.10
CA TYR A 209 11.58 -7.54 10.83
C TYR A 209 11.42 -8.52 11.98
N THR A 210 12.55 -9.09 12.39
CA THR A 210 12.66 -9.89 13.60
C THR A 210 13.51 -9.13 14.60
N PHE A 211 13.04 -9.00 15.83
CA PHE A 211 13.72 -8.29 16.90
C PHE A 211 13.78 -9.16 18.16
N ASP A 212 14.69 -8.80 19.07
CA ASP A 212 14.75 -9.43 20.38
C ASP A 212 13.79 -8.71 21.34
N SER A 213 12.88 -9.45 21.96
CA SER A 213 11.79 -8.87 22.75
C SER A 213 12.21 -8.33 24.11
N GLU A 214 13.46 -8.58 24.56
CA GLU A 214 14.01 -7.97 25.76
C GLU A 214 14.73 -6.66 25.44
N THR A 215 15.59 -6.67 24.42
CA THR A 215 16.37 -5.48 24.02
C THR A 215 15.64 -4.52 23.09
N LYS A 216 14.56 -4.99 22.44
CA LYS A 216 13.75 -4.28 21.44
C LYS A 216 14.51 -3.92 20.15
N LEU A 217 15.69 -4.49 19.93
CA LEU A 217 16.51 -4.21 18.75
C LEU A 217 16.31 -5.28 17.67
N GLN A 218 16.36 -4.86 16.41
CA GLN A 218 16.33 -5.78 15.28
C GLN A 218 17.51 -6.74 15.31
N ILE A 219 17.21 -8.00 15.02
CA ILE A 219 18.20 -9.06 14.87
C ILE A 219 18.69 -9.03 13.41
N PRO A 220 20.00 -8.87 13.16
CA PRO A 220 20.55 -8.83 11.81
C PRO A 220 20.27 -10.12 11.03
N LYS A 221 20.17 -10.00 9.70
CA LYS A 221 19.87 -11.13 8.82
C LYS A 221 20.94 -12.23 8.87
N GLU A 222 22.19 -11.86 9.09
CA GLU A 222 23.31 -12.78 9.27
C GLU A 222 23.09 -13.68 10.49
N GLU A 223 22.55 -13.10 11.57
CA GLU A 223 22.25 -13.79 12.81
C GLU A 223 20.99 -14.67 12.69
N LEU A 224 19.97 -14.22 11.94
CA LEU A 224 18.78 -15.02 11.67
C LEU A 224 19.08 -16.29 10.86
N ASN A 225 20.08 -16.25 9.99
CA ASN A 225 20.52 -17.40 9.19
C ASN A 225 21.56 -18.27 9.90
N HIS A 226 22.02 -17.87 11.09
CA HIS A 226 23.02 -18.62 11.84
C HIS A 226 22.38 -19.82 12.55
N ILE A 227 22.99 -20.99 12.39
CA ILE A 227 22.59 -22.21 13.10
C ILE A 227 23.57 -22.42 14.26
N ASP A 228 23.10 -22.19 15.48
CA ASP A 228 23.83 -22.56 16.69
C ASP A 228 23.72 -24.07 16.92
N TRP A 229 24.73 -24.81 16.46
CA TRP A 229 24.83 -26.26 16.64
C TRP A 229 25.02 -26.70 18.09
N SER A 230 25.43 -25.78 18.97
CA SER A 230 25.69 -26.06 20.39
C SER A 230 24.46 -25.81 21.28
N GLY A 231 23.52 -24.99 20.80
CA GLY A 231 22.34 -24.54 21.54
C GLY A 231 22.66 -23.70 22.78
N LYS A 232 23.85 -23.08 22.84
CA LYS A 232 24.35 -22.32 23.99
C LYS A 232 24.62 -20.85 23.70
N GLU A 233 24.76 -20.48 22.44
CA GLU A 233 25.16 -19.13 22.04
C GLU A 233 23.95 -18.17 21.99
N GLN A 234 22.75 -18.68 21.68
CA GLN A 234 21.54 -17.86 21.51
C GLN A 234 20.32 -18.38 22.26
N SER A 235 20.48 -19.33 23.19
CA SER A 235 19.37 -19.98 23.89
C SER A 235 18.51 -19.07 24.76
N SER A 236 19.03 -17.88 25.12
CA SER A 236 18.30 -16.86 25.87
C SER A 236 17.67 -15.77 25.01
N GLN A 237 17.99 -15.69 23.71
CA GLN A 237 17.46 -14.65 22.82
C GLN A 237 15.98 -14.91 22.52
N LYS A 238 15.11 -13.95 22.86
CA LYS A 238 13.67 -14.08 22.66
C LYS A 238 13.28 -13.37 21.38
N ARG A 239 13.12 -14.13 20.30
CA ARG A 239 12.83 -13.59 18.98
C ARG A 239 11.33 -13.37 18.79
N GLU A 240 10.98 -12.18 18.34
CA GLU A 240 9.65 -11.87 17.82
C GLU A 240 9.76 -11.36 16.39
N GLN A 241 8.79 -11.73 15.55
CA GLN A 241 8.72 -11.29 14.16
C GLN A 241 7.44 -10.50 13.96
N TRP A 242 7.57 -9.25 13.52
CA TRP A 242 6.45 -8.38 13.20
C TRP A 242 6.49 -8.01 11.72
N THR A 243 5.32 -8.12 11.08
CA THR A 243 5.01 -7.51 9.78
C THR A 243 4.07 -6.34 10.04
N ILE A 244 4.58 -5.12 9.84
CA ILE A 244 3.83 -3.88 9.99
C ILE A 244 3.18 -3.53 8.66
N GLY A 245 1.85 -3.38 8.69
CA GLY A 245 1.04 -3.05 7.54
C GLY A 245 0.66 -1.57 7.49
N ASP A 246 -0.64 -1.34 7.33
CA ASP A 246 -1.26 -0.03 7.32
C ASP A 246 -1.52 0.50 8.74
N ILE A 247 -1.57 1.82 8.82
CA ILE A 247 -1.89 2.63 10.00
C ILE A 247 -3.21 3.34 9.72
N ARG A 248 -4.09 3.30 10.71
CA ARG A 248 -5.46 3.81 10.60
C ARG A 248 -5.87 4.57 11.85
N GLU A 249 -6.87 5.42 11.71
CA GLU A 249 -7.51 6.07 12.85
C GLU A 249 -8.20 5.04 13.75
N ILE A 250 -8.34 5.37 15.02
CA ILE A 250 -9.25 4.66 15.94
C ILE A 250 -10.47 5.55 16.11
N LEU A 251 -11.66 5.04 15.80
CA LEU A 251 -12.89 5.82 15.89
C LEU A 251 -13.06 6.43 17.28
N GLY A 252 -13.27 7.74 17.33
CA GLY A 252 -13.45 8.50 18.57
C GLY A 252 -12.17 8.75 19.37
N LYS A 253 -10.98 8.50 18.80
CA LYS A 253 -9.69 8.93 19.36
C LYS A 253 -8.96 9.85 18.40
N ASP A 254 -8.19 10.78 18.95
CA ASP A 254 -7.36 11.67 18.16
C ASP A 254 -6.07 10.96 17.70
N ILE A 255 -5.62 11.25 16.48
CA ILE A 255 -4.37 10.68 15.91
C ILE A 255 -3.16 11.07 16.77
N SER A 256 -3.19 12.25 17.37
CA SER A 256 -2.13 12.71 18.27
C SER A 256 -2.04 11.89 19.56
N ASP A 257 -3.11 11.20 19.95
CA ASP A 257 -3.15 10.36 21.16
C ASP A 257 -2.85 8.90 20.83
N SER A 258 -3.48 8.34 19.80
CA SER A 258 -3.29 6.94 19.44
C SER A 258 -3.79 6.59 18.04
N VAL A 259 -3.12 5.61 17.43
CA VAL A 259 -3.46 5.07 16.11
C VAL A 259 -3.57 3.55 16.15
N ALA A 260 -4.28 2.99 15.17
CA ALA A 260 -4.35 1.54 14.94
C ALA A 260 -3.26 1.13 13.95
N VAL A 261 -2.43 0.18 14.32
CA VAL A 261 -1.33 -0.32 13.48
C VAL A 261 -1.56 -1.80 13.20
N LYS A 262 -1.55 -2.19 11.93
CA LYS A 262 -1.69 -3.60 11.55
C LYS A 262 -0.38 -4.35 11.78
N ILE A 263 -0.40 -5.34 12.66
CA ILE A 263 0.74 -6.21 13.00
C ILE A 263 0.33 -7.66 12.83
N ASN A 264 1.04 -8.40 11.99
CA ASN A 264 0.82 -9.85 11.80
C ASN A 264 -0.65 -10.23 11.52
N SER A 265 -1.38 -9.36 10.80
CA SER A 265 -2.82 -9.46 10.45
C SER A 265 -3.83 -8.95 11.48
N GLN A 266 -3.41 -8.33 12.59
CA GLN A 266 -4.31 -7.75 13.58
C GLN A 266 -4.00 -6.28 13.83
N TYR A 267 -5.03 -5.44 13.99
CA TYR A 267 -4.82 -4.05 14.40
C TYR A 267 -4.54 -3.99 15.90
N ARG A 268 -3.44 -3.33 16.25
CA ARG A 268 -3.03 -3.05 17.63
C ARG A 268 -3.03 -1.55 17.88
N VAL A 269 -3.27 -1.16 19.13
CA VAL A 269 -3.19 0.25 19.55
C VAL A 269 -1.73 0.65 19.69
N ALA A 270 -1.33 1.71 18.99
CA ALA A 270 -0.09 2.44 19.26
C ALA A 270 -0.44 3.77 19.96
N LYS A 271 0.10 3.99 21.16
CA LYS A 271 -0.20 5.17 22.00
C LYS A 271 0.96 6.15 21.96
N CYS A 272 0.68 7.42 21.65
CA CYS A 272 1.67 8.48 21.77
C CYS A 272 2.17 8.56 23.22
N GLN A 273 3.49 8.73 23.39
CA GLN A 273 4.16 8.88 24.67
C GLN A 273 4.31 10.35 25.07
#